data_AF-A0A840GTM0-F1
#
_entry.id   AF-A0A840GTM0-F1
#
_cell.length_a   1.000
_cell.length_b   1.000
_cell.length_c   1.000
_cell.angle_alpha   90.00
_cell.angle_beta   90.00
_cell.angle_gamma   90.00
#
_symmetry.space_group_name_H-M   'P 1'
#
loop_
_entity.id
_entity.type
_entity.pdbx_description
1 polymer ?
#
loop_
_entity_poly.entity_id
_entity_poly.type
_entity_poly.pdbx_seq_one_letter_code
_entity_poly.pdbx_strand_id
1 'polypeptide(L)'
;MRPARQCAAVLLGLTVLLTNSALARDDGRYANSPLKPWFESLHSEFGQCCTDADGYIIADVDWESDRGRFRVRIDDEWVVVPDGAVITVPNKIGRTMVWKHYIDGHPRVRCFMPGSMT
;
A
#
# COMPACT_ATOMS: atom_id res chain seq x y z
N MET A 1 -27.73 -7.59 41.83
CA MET A 1 -27.28 -6.74 40.70
C MET A 1 -25.89 -6.10 40.87
N ARG A 2 -25.31 -5.98 42.07
CA ARG A 2 -23.94 -5.45 42.28
C ARG A 2 -22.75 -6.35 41.84
N PRO A 3 -22.79 -7.70 41.96
CA PRO A 3 -21.59 -8.53 41.71
C PRO A 3 -21.24 -8.66 40.23
N ALA A 4 -22.23 -8.73 39.33
CA ALA A 4 -22.00 -8.81 37.89
C ALA A 4 -21.31 -7.55 37.32
N ARG A 5 -21.62 -6.38 37.89
CA ARG A 5 -21.00 -5.09 37.55
C ARG A 5 -19.51 -5.03 37.97
N GLN A 6 -19.17 -5.67 39.08
CA GLN A 6 -17.80 -5.76 39.57
C GLN A 6 -16.95 -6.73 38.73
N CYS A 7 -17.50 -7.88 38.35
CA CYS A 7 -16.80 -8.82 37.46
C CYS A 7 -16.52 -8.22 36.08
N ALA A 8 -17.48 -7.50 35.50
CA ALA A 8 -17.29 -6.81 34.23
C ALA A 8 -16.19 -5.73 34.30
N ALA A 9 -16.16 -4.94 35.38
CA ALA A 9 -15.13 -3.92 35.58
C ALA A 9 -13.72 -4.51 35.74
N VAL A 10 -13.60 -5.65 36.44
CA VAL A 10 -12.32 -6.35 36.61
C VAL A 10 -11.83 -6.93 35.27
N LEU A 11 -12.72 -7.54 34.49
CA LEU A 11 -12.39 -8.09 33.16
C LEU A 11 -11.94 -6.99 32.18
N LEU A 12 -12.63 -5.84 32.15
CA LEU A 12 -12.22 -4.69 31.33
C LEU A 12 -10.88 -4.10 31.78
N GLY A 13 -10.65 -4.00 33.09
CA GLY A 13 -9.37 -3.53 33.64
C GLY A 13 -8.19 -4.43 33.21
N LEU A 14 -8.37 -5.75 33.29
CA LEU A 14 -7.37 -6.73 32.84
C LEU A 14 -7.08 -6.65 31.34
N THR A 15 -8.08 -6.42 30.49
CA THR A 15 -7.85 -6.27 29.04
C THR A 15 -7.01 -5.04 28.68
N VAL A 16 -7.19 -3.92 29.40
CA VAL A 16 -6.40 -2.69 29.18
C VAL A 16 -4.95 -2.85 29.64
N LEU A 17 -4.70 -3.62 30.70
CA LEU A 17 -3.34 -3.95 31.18
C LEU A 17 -2.56 -4.86 30.22
N LEU A 18 -3.25 -5.57 29.31
CA LEU A 18 -2.64 -6.51 28.36
C LEU A 18 -2.42 -5.91 26.96
N THR A 19 -2.86 -4.68 26.72
CA THR A 19 -2.60 -4.00 25.44
C THR A 19 -1.16 -3.53 25.39
N ASN A 20 -0.31 -4.27 24.68
CA ASN A 20 1.02 -3.82 24.33
C ASN A 20 0.91 -2.76 23.24
N SER A 21 1.54 -1.60 23.44
CA SER A 21 1.67 -0.59 22.38
C SER A 21 2.37 -1.20 21.18
N ALA A 22 1.65 -1.33 20.06
CA ALA A 22 2.26 -1.68 18.79
C ALA A 22 3.00 -0.44 18.28
N LEU A 23 4.32 -0.40 18.44
CA LEU A 23 5.15 0.63 17.81
C LEU A 23 5.28 0.28 16.33
N ALA A 24 4.92 1.20 15.43
CA ALA A 24 5.27 1.07 14.03
C ALA A 24 6.80 1.00 13.94
N ARG A 25 7.34 -0.04 13.29
CA ARG A 25 8.78 -0.22 13.12
C ARG A 25 9.24 0.57 11.90
N ASP A 26 9.71 1.78 12.13
CA ASP A 26 10.50 2.55 11.17
C ASP A 26 11.89 2.78 11.77
N ASP A 27 12.92 2.22 11.13
CA ASP A 27 14.31 2.42 11.54
C ASP A 27 14.97 3.61 10.84
N GLY A 28 14.20 4.41 10.09
CA GLY A 28 14.67 5.61 9.43
C GLY A 28 15.68 5.34 8.31
N ARG A 29 15.84 4.08 7.88
CA ARG A 29 16.88 3.67 6.91
C ARG A 29 16.87 4.49 5.61
N TYR A 30 15.70 5.01 5.22
CA TYR A 30 15.51 5.79 4.00
C TYR A 30 15.27 7.29 4.24
N ALA A 31 15.40 7.78 5.49
CA ALA A 31 15.13 9.18 5.84
C ALA A 31 15.96 10.18 5.01
N ASN A 32 17.19 9.81 4.64
CA ASN A 32 18.11 10.62 3.84
C ASN A 32 18.29 10.10 2.40
N SER A 33 17.39 9.23 1.92
CA SER A 33 17.47 8.75 0.54
C SER A 33 17.26 9.91 -0.44
N PRO A 34 18.11 10.07 -1.47
CA PRO A 34 17.93 11.12 -2.48
C PRO A 34 16.63 10.96 -3.28
N LEU A 35 16.06 9.75 -3.30
CA LEU A 35 14.79 9.46 -3.98
C LEU A 35 13.56 9.69 -3.09
N LYS A 36 13.73 9.90 -1.78
CA LYS A 36 12.62 10.08 -0.84
C LYS A 36 11.67 11.20 -1.26
N PRO A 37 12.11 12.42 -1.59
CA PRO A 37 11.20 13.49 -2.02
C PRO A 37 10.42 13.14 -3.30
N TRP A 38 11.02 12.36 -4.20
CA TRP A 38 10.35 11.91 -5.40
C TRP A 38 9.25 10.90 -5.09
N PHE A 39 9.52 9.87 -4.27
CA PHE A 39 8.50 8.93 -3.80
C PHE A 39 7.35 9.63 -3.08
N GLU A 40 7.66 10.60 -2.22
CA GLU A 40 6.64 11.37 -1.47
C GLU A 40 5.81 12.29 -2.37
N SER A 41 6.32 12.65 -3.55
CA SER A 41 5.58 13.45 -4.53
C SER A 41 4.61 12.62 -5.40
N LEU A 42 4.74 11.28 -5.40
CA LEU A 42 3.93 10.42 -6.25
C LEU A 42 2.46 10.43 -5.80
N HIS A 43 1.59 10.71 -6.76
CA HIS A 43 0.15 10.69 -6.58
C HIS A 43 -0.53 10.23 -7.86
N SER A 44 -1.75 9.73 -7.71
CA SER A 44 -2.70 9.42 -8.77
C SER A 44 -3.98 10.23 -8.57
N GLU A 45 -5.01 10.00 -9.38
CA GLU A 45 -6.34 10.59 -9.15
C GLU A 45 -6.96 10.12 -7.83
N PHE A 46 -6.44 9.02 -7.27
CA PHE A 46 -6.85 8.46 -5.97
C PHE A 46 -6.03 9.02 -4.80
N GLY A 47 -5.19 10.03 -5.03
CA GLY A 47 -4.39 10.72 -4.01
C GLY A 47 -2.93 10.26 -3.96
N GLN A 48 -2.24 10.59 -2.86
CA GLN A 48 -0.85 10.21 -2.64
C GLN A 48 -0.69 8.68 -2.59
N CYS A 49 0.37 8.16 -3.20
CA CYS A 49 0.58 6.72 -3.32
C CYS A 49 1.00 6.07 -2.00
N CYS A 50 1.87 6.75 -1.24
CA CYS A 50 2.47 6.22 -0.01
C CYS A 50 1.69 6.56 1.27
N THR A 51 0.42 7.01 1.20
CA THR A 51 -0.37 7.35 2.39
C THR A 51 -0.91 6.11 3.10
N ASP A 52 -1.47 5.18 2.31
CA ASP A 52 -2.22 4.03 2.82
C ASP A 52 -1.66 2.68 2.32
N ALA A 53 -0.67 2.72 1.42
CA ALA A 53 -0.15 1.55 0.73
C ALA A 53 1.35 1.64 0.52
N ASP A 54 2.01 0.49 0.67
CA ASP A 54 3.41 0.34 0.27
C ASP A 54 3.51 0.13 -1.26
N GLY A 55 4.62 0.59 -1.82
CA GLY A 55 4.97 0.35 -3.23
C GLY A 55 5.70 -0.97 -3.39
N TYR A 56 5.28 -1.78 -4.36
CA TYR A 56 5.88 -3.07 -4.70
C TYR A 56 6.45 -3.03 -6.10
N ILE A 57 7.67 -3.57 -6.29
CA ILE A 57 8.24 -3.81 -7.63
C ILE A 57 7.63 -5.08 -8.19
N ILE A 58 7.25 -5.04 -9.47
CA ILE A 58 6.62 -6.16 -10.17
C ILE A 58 7.53 -6.64 -11.30
N ALA A 59 7.60 -7.95 -11.50
CA ALA A 59 8.35 -8.56 -12.59
C ALA A 59 7.63 -8.37 -13.93
N ASP A 60 8.36 -8.38 -15.04
CA ASP A 60 7.77 -8.08 -16.35
C ASP A 60 6.68 -9.06 -16.79
N VAL A 61 6.71 -10.29 -16.28
CA VAL A 61 5.67 -11.31 -16.52
C VAL A 61 4.41 -11.12 -15.68
N ASP A 62 4.47 -10.27 -14.65
CA ASP A 62 3.38 -10.01 -13.70
C ASP A 62 2.61 -8.73 -14.04
N TRP A 63 2.79 -8.19 -15.24
CA TRP A 63 1.94 -7.13 -15.77
C TRP A 63 1.89 -7.17 -17.30
N GLU A 64 0.86 -6.58 -17.87
CA GLU A 64 0.66 -6.49 -19.31
C GLU A 64 0.18 -5.10 -19.70
N SER A 65 0.43 -4.71 -20.95
CA SER A 65 -0.14 -3.51 -21.55
C SER A 65 -0.81 -3.78 -22.89
N ASP A 66 -1.97 -3.17 -23.11
CA ASP A 66 -2.65 -3.07 -24.40
C ASP A 66 -3.09 -1.61 -24.61
N ARG A 67 -2.49 -0.94 -25.60
CA ARG A 67 -2.87 0.42 -26.03
C ARG A 67 -2.98 1.43 -24.87
N GLY A 68 -2.00 1.42 -23.98
CA GLY A 68 -1.93 2.34 -22.84
C GLY A 68 -2.77 1.94 -21.63
N ARG A 69 -3.50 0.82 -21.70
CA ARG A 69 -4.17 0.20 -20.55
C ARG A 69 -3.30 -0.89 -19.97
N PHE A 70 -3.36 -1.06 -18.66
CA PHE A 70 -2.52 -2.01 -17.94
C PHE A 70 -3.36 -3.00 -17.15
N ARG A 71 -2.84 -4.21 -17.00
CA ARG A 71 -3.27 -5.14 -15.95
C ARG A 71 -2.05 -5.69 -15.25
N VAL A 72 -2.22 -6.02 -13.99
CA VAL A 72 -1.14 -6.43 -13.09
C VAL A 72 -1.56 -7.64 -12.28
N ARG A 73 -0.66 -8.59 -12.09
CA ARG A 73 -0.89 -9.77 -11.26
C ARG A 73 -0.46 -9.47 -9.83
N ILE A 74 -1.42 -9.54 -8.91
CA ILE A 74 -1.24 -9.24 -7.49
C ILE A 74 -1.79 -10.42 -6.70
N ASP A 75 -0.94 -11.12 -5.95
CA ASP A 75 -1.32 -12.29 -5.14
C ASP A 75 -2.14 -13.31 -5.94
N ASP A 76 -1.63 -13.66 -7.13
CA ASP A 76 -2.25 -14.56 -8.11
C ASP A 76 -3.57 -14.07 -8.74
N GLU A 77 -4.03 -12.86 -8.42
CA GLU A 77 -5.19 -12.21 -9.07
C GLU A 77 -4.75 -11.22 -10.15
N TRP A 78 -5.33 -11.31 -11.35
CA TRP A 78 -5.16 -10.30 -12.40
C TRP A 78 -6.10 -9.12 -12.15
N VAL A 79 -5.51 -7.95 -11.90
CA VAL A 79 -6.22 -6.71 -11.63
C VAL A 79 -6.03 -5.74 -12.79
N VAL A 80 -7.13 -5.23 -13.35
CA VAL A 80 -7.09 -4.13 -14.31
C VAL A 80 -6.69 -2.85 -13.58
N VAL A 81 -5.68 -2.16 -14.10
CA VAL A 81 -5.24 -0.86 -13.58
C VAL A 81 -6.24 0.20 -14.07
N PRO A 82 -6.92 0.93 -13.17
CA PRO A 82 -7.74 2.07 -13.59
C PRO A 82 -6.86 3.14 -14.23
N ASP A 83 -7.35 3.81 -15.27
CA ASP A 83 -6.58 4.87 -15.95
C ASP A 83 -6.13 5.97 -14.97
N GLY A 84 -7.01 6.37 -14.04
CA GLY A 84 -6.70 7.34 -12.99
C GLY A 84 -5.66 6.89 -11.96
N ALA A 85 -5.28 5.61 -11.92
CA ALA A 85 -4.19 5.11 -11.06
C ALA A 85 -2.80 5.26 -11.72
N VAL A 86 -2.74 5.51 -13.03
CA VAL A 86 -1.47 5.53 -13.76
C VAL A 86 -0.70 6.81 -13.43
N ILE A 87 0.50 6.66 -12.90
CA ILE A 87 1.41 7.77 -12.63
C ILE A 87 2.04 8.23 -13.95
N THR A 88 1.97 9.53 -14.23
CA THR A 88 2.42 10.13 -15.51
C THR A 88 3.77 10.85 -15.41
N VAL A 89 4.32 11.03 -14.20
CA VAL A 89 5.67 11.59 -14.02
C VAL A 89 6.75 10.57 -14.40
N PRO A 90 7.96 11.01 -14.76
CA PRO A 90 9.04 10.09 -15.14
C PRO A 90 9.37 9.06 -14.05
N ASN A 91 9.46 7.78 -14.43
CA ASN A 91 9.87 6.70 -13.57
C ASN A 91 11.38 6.74 -13.32
N LYS A 92 11.81 7.17 -12.13
CA LYS A 92 13.23 7.25 -11.74
C LYS A 92 13.85 5.91 -11.35
N ILE A 93 13.03 4.89 -11.12
CA ILE A 93 13.47 3.53 -10.77
C ILE A 93 13.65 2.67 -12.02
N GLY A 94 12.92 2.99 -13.10
CA GLY A 94 12.90 2.24 -14.36
C GLY A 94 12.12 0.92 -14.30
N ARG A 95 11.70 0.48 -13.11
CA ARG A 95 10.95 -0.76 -12.88
C ARG A 95 9.47 -0.50 -12.74
N THR A 96 8.65 -1.47 -13.12
CA THR A 96 7.20 -1.41 -12.87
C THR A 96 6.92 -1.51 -11.39
N MET A 97 6.08 -0.60 -10.89
CA MET A 97 5.67 -0.56 -9.48
C MET A 97 4.16 -0.44 -9.31
N VAL A 98 3.62 -1.05 -8.26
CA VAL A 98 2.22 -0.91 -7.86
C VAL A 98 2.10 -0.52 -6.39
N TRP A 99 1.15 0.35 -6.09
CA TRP A 99 0.68 0.62 -4.73
C TRP A 99 -0.72 0.03 -4.62
N LYS A 100 -0.83 -1.06 -3.84
CA LYS A 100 -2.05 -1.84 -3.70
C LYS A 100 -2.71 -1.62 -2.34
N HIS A 101 -4.03 -1.71 -2.32
CA HIS A 101 -4.83 -1.86 -1.12
C HIS A 101 -5.87 -2.96 -1.36
N TYR A 102 -6.59 -3.37 -0.32
CA TYR A 102 -7.62 -4.40 -0.44
C TYR A 102 -8.99 -3.83 -0.14
N ILE A 103 -9.96 -4.20 -0.97
CA ILE A 103 -11.39 -3.96 -0.75
C ILE A 103 -12.08 -5.31 -0.87
N ASP A 104 -12.82 -5.69 0.16
CA ASP A 104 -13.53 -6.98 0.24
C ASP A 104 -12.63 -8.20 -0.02
N GLY A 105 -11.38 -8.14 0.44
CA GLY A 105 -10.40 -9.21 0.27
C GLY A 105 -9.71 -9.24 -1.11
N HIS A 106 -10.10 -8.37 -2.04
CA HIS A 106 -9.51 -8.32 -3.38
C HIS A 106 -8.55 -7.15 -3.54
N PRO A 107 -7.40 -7.34 -4.20
CA PRO A 107 -6.46 -6.26 -4.47
C PRO A 107 -7.05 -5.20 -5.41
N ARG A 108 -6.72 -3.95 -5.12
CA ARG A 108 -7.06 -2.76 -5.92
C ARG A 108 -5.82 -1.92 -6.11
N VAL A 109 -5.71 -1.30 -7.28
CA VAL A 109 -4.56 -0.48 -7.66
C VAL A 109 -4.85 0.97 -7.33
N ARG A 110 -4.12 1.53 -6.37
CA ARG A 110 -4.19 2.96 -6.03
C ARG A 110 -3.26 3.77 -6.92
N CYS A 111 -2.04 3.28 -7.11
CA CYS A 111 -1.09 3.85 -8.04
C CYS A 111 -0.39 2.76 -8.83
N PHE A 112 -0.08 3.06 -10.08
CA PHE A 112 0.68 2.21 -10.98
C PHE A 112 1.72 3.05 -11.71
N MET A 113 2.98 2.65 -11.61
CA MET A 113 4.08 3.26 -12.35
C MET A 113 4.60 2.24 -13.37
N PRO A 114 4.37 2.44 -14.67
CA PRO A 114 4.92 1.55 -15.68
C PRO A 114 6.45 1.64 -15.69
N GLY A 115 7.10 0.48 -15.78
CA GLY A 115 8.53 0.38 -16.07
C GLY A 115 8.82 0.54 -17.56
N SER A 116 10.10 0.72 -17.88
CA SER A 116 10.55 0.55 -19.26
C SER A 116 10.65 -0.94 -19.57
N MET A 117 9.94 -1.39 -20.61
CA MET A 117 10.12 -2.73 -21.19
C MET A 117 11.50 -2.77 -21.87
N THR A 118 12.55 -3.13 -21.15
CA THR A 118 13.89 -3.37 -21.73
C THR A 118 14.26 -4.82 -21.59
#